data_AF-A0A2R3Z2E1-F1
#
_entry.id   AF-A0A2R3Z2E1-F1
#
_cell.length_a   1.000
_cell.length_b   1.000
_cell.length_c   1.000
_cell.angle_alpha   90.00
_cell.angle_beta   90.00
_cell.angle_gamma   90.00
#
_symmetry.space_group_name_H-M   'P 1'
#
loop_
_entity.id
_entity.type
_entity.pdbx_description
1 polymer ?
#
loop_
_entity_poly.entity_id
_entity_poly.type
_entity_poly.pdbx_seq_one_letter_code
_entity_poly.pdbx_strand_id
1 'polypeptide(L)'
;MKKRIKINLALLVFLGLLVQSCQDHSRKIELRDTTIQNKALPDKSKAATVNIENKKLDPTGKAAKDLQDAYKGERTAIAKYEAFSKKAEEEGYHDIALLFKTVSMAETVHAGNHQTIMEMEGIKVPNVIPEYPLKDTRENLKNAIGGESYEAKSMYPGFIKDANEAGNYMAQMSFTYAYNVEKKHRDFYKAALADLETNHLNSLAKVYYVCPVCGNTYARNAPKRCEITLANSDTFTKIDEL
;
A
#
# COMPACT_ATOMS: atom_id res chain seq x y z
N MET A 1 5.37 29.00 70.49
CA MET A 1 4.75 29.55 69.26
C MET A 1 4.17 28.41 68.42
N LYS A 2 2.85 28.25 68.39
CA LYS A 2 2.16 27.19 67.61
C LYS A 2 1.35 27.86 66.48
N LYS A 3 1.70 27.61 65.21
CA LYS A 3 0.92 28.05 64.04
C LYS A 3 -0.28 27.10 63.84
N ARG A 4 -1.50 27.66 63.79
CA ARG A 4 -2.76 26.96 63.48
C ARG A 4 -3.05 27.12 61.99
N ILE A 5 -3.29 26.02 61.28
CA ILE A 5 -3.82 26.00 59.91
C ILE A 5 -5.34 25.87 60.01
N LYS A 6 -6.08 26.77 59.36
CA LYS A 6 -7.55 26.75 59.28
C LYS A 6 -7.98 25.86 58.13
N ILE A 7 -8.80 24.85 58.41
CA ILE A 7 -9.54 24.07 57.41
C ILE A 7 -10.99 24.56 57.48
N ASN A 8 -11.54 25.05 56.37
CA ASN A 8 -12.94 25.44 56.28
C ASN A 8 -13.78 24.20 55.95
N LEU A 9 -14.62 23.80 56.90
CA LEU A 9 -15.64 22.77 56.77
C LEU A 9 -16.98 23.47 56.58
N ALA A 10 -17.54 23.44 55.37
CA ALA A 10 -18.92 23.84 55.14
C ALA A 10 -19.79 22.58 55.10
N LEU A 11 -20.49 22.36 56.21
CA LEU A 11 -21.52 21.36 56.40
C LEU A 11 -22.85 21.95 55.91
N LEU A 12 -23.56 21.25 55.04
CA LEU A 12 -25.00 21.46 54.86
C LEU A 12 -25.67 20.10 54.71
N VAL A 13 -26.33 19.70 55.79
CA VAL A 13 -27.16 18.51 55.93
C VAL A 13 -28.52 18.82 55.29
N PHE A 14 -28.99 17.96 54.39
CA PHE A 14 -30.42 17.78 54.18
C PHE A 14 -30.75 16.29 54.20
N LEU A 15 -31.62 15.95 55.14
CA LEU A 15 -32.06 14.63 55.53
C LEU A 15 -33.27 14.22 54.69
N GLY A 16 -33.29 12.97 54.24
CA GLY A 16 -34.52 12.20 54.03
C GLY A 16 -35.02 12.07 52.59
N LEU A 17 -34.83 10.87 52.01
CA LEU A 17 -35.89 9.85 51.81
C LEU A 17 -35.46 8.83 50.74
N LEU A 18 -35.43 7.58 51.17
CA LEU A 18 -35.84 6.35 50.45
C LEU A 18 -35.18 6.01 49.10
N VAL A 19 -34.27 5.03 49.20
CA VAL A 19 -34.17 3.81 48.36
C VAL A 19 -35.06 3.79 47.13
N GLN A 20 -34.46 3.95 45.95
CA GLN A 20 -34.97 3.32 44.72
C GLN A 20 -33.83 3.07 43.72
N SER A 21 -33.51 1.79 43.63
CA SER A 21 -33.13 1.05 42.42
C SER A 21 -32.01 1.62 41.55
N CYS A 22 -30.87 0.93 41.58
CA CYS A 22 -30.01 0.79 40.40
C CYS A 22 -30.89 0.43 39.18
N GLN A 23 -30.88 1.28 38.16
CA GLN A 23 -31.24 0.91 36.80
C GLN A 23 -30.16 1.45 35.87
N ASP A 24 -29.26 0.53 35.56
CA ASP A 24 -28.73 0.25 34.22
C ASP A 24 -28.86 1.40 33.20
N HIS A 25 -27.76 2.11 32.97
CA HIS A 25 -27.65 3.08 31.89
C HIS A 25 -27.09 2.40 30.62
N SER A 26 -27.81 1.40 30.13
CA SER A 26 -27.68 0.95 28.75
C SER A 26 -28.23 2.06 27.84
N ARG A 27 -27.34 2.79 27.15
CA ARG A 27 -27.77 3.64 26.03
C ARG A 27 -28.32 2.72 24.94
N LYS A 28 -29.66 2.62 24.85
CA LYS A 28 -30.36 2.04 23.71
C LYS A 28 -30.04 2.87 22.48
N ILE A 29 -29.32 2.29 21.52
CA ILE A 29 -29.33 2.75 20.15
C ILE A 29 -30.71 2.39 19.61
N GLU A 30 -31.56 3.39 19.46
CA GLU A 30 -32.86 3.23 18.81
C GLU A 30 -32.59 3.03 17.31
N LEU A 31 -32.76 1.78 16.85
CA LEU A 31 -32.81 1.46 15.43
C LEU A 31 -34.00 2.22 14.85
N ARG A 32 -33.73 3.31 14.12
CA ARG A 32 -34.74 3.94 13.28
C ARG A 32 -35.25 2.91 12.29
N ASP A 33 -36.55 2.65 12.37
CA ASP A 33 -37.28 1.82 11.42
C ASP A 33 -37.22 2.48 10.04
N THR A 34 -36.21 2.12 9.25
CA THR A 34 -36.18 2.38 7.83
C THR A 34 -36.98 1.28 7.14
N THR A 35 -38.30 1.31 7.32
CA THR A 35 -39.23 0.82 6.30
C THR A 35 -39.12 1.78 5.11
N ILE A 36 -37.98 1.73 4.41
CA ILE A 36 -37.92 2.10 3.01
C ILE A 36 -38.87 1.12 2.35
N GLN A 37 -39.92 1.66 1.76
CA GLN A 37 -40.88 0.91 0.98
C GLN A 37 -40.14 -0.13 0.14
N ASN A 38 -40.57 -1.39 0.25
CA ASN A 38 -40.21 -2.47 -0.65
C ASN A 38 -40.63 -2.09 -2.08
N LYS A 39 -39.89 -1.19 -2.71
CA LYS A 39 -39.82 -1.10 -4.14
C LYS A 39 -39.10 -2.37 -4.54
N ALA A 40 -39.83 -3.25 -5.23
CA ALA A 40 -39.27 -4.48 -5.76
C ALA A 40 -37.88 -4.20 -6.33
N LEU A 41 -36.90 -5.04 -5.97
CA LEU A 41 -35.64 -5.10 -6.71
C LEU A 41 -35.99 -5.13 -8.20
N PRO A 42 -35.35 -4.29 -9.04
CA PRO A 42 -35.63 -4.29 -10.46
C PRO A 42 -35.55 -5.73 -10.96
N ASP A 43 -36.55 -6.09 -11.75
CA ASP A 43 -36.73 -7.42 -12.31
C ASP A 43 -35.37 -7.98 -12.78
N LYS A 44 -34.97 -9.13 -12.23
CA LYS A 44 -33.73 -9.83 -12.61
C LYS A 44 -33.70 -10.16 -14.11
N SER A 45 -34.84 -10.06 -14.81
CA SER A 45 -34.95 -10.19 -16.26
C SER A 45 -34.40 -9.00 -17.08
N LYS A 46 -34.05 -7.87 -16.42
CA LYS A 46 -33.42 -6.69 -17.04
C LYS A 46 -32.06 -6.35 -16.46
N ALA A 47 -31.34 -7.33 -15.92
CA ALA A 47 -29.90 -7.16 -15.76
C ALA A 47 -29.30 -7.03 -17.16
N ALA A 48 -28.93 -5.81 -17.55
CA ALA A 48 -28.12 -5.61 -18.74
C ALA A 48 -26.87 -6.46 -18.56
N THR A 49 -26.75 -7.54 -19.34
CA THR A 49 -25.51 -8.30 -19.47
C THR A 49 -24.49 -7.34 -20.07
N VAL A 50 -23.68 -6.72 -19.21
CA VAL A 50 -22.49 -6.00 -19.66
C VAL A 50 -21.46 -7.07 -19.98
N ASN A 51 -21.30 -7.37 -21.27
CA ASN A 51 -20.16 -8.15 -21.74
C ASN A 51 -18.91 -7.29 -21.59
N ILE A 52 -18.20 -7.46 -20.48
CA ILE A 52 -16.85 -6.88 -20.30
C ILE A 52 -15.88 -7.85 -20.97
N GLU A 53 -15.67 -7.67 -22.27
CA GLU A 53 -14.63 -8.41 -23.00
C GLU A 53 -13.27 -7.73 -22.78
N ASN A 54 -12.23 -8.52 -22.48
CA ASN A 54 -10.85 -8.02 -22.51
C ASN A 54 -10.49 -7.73 -23.96
N LYS A 55 -10.43 -6.47 -24.37
CA LYS A 55 -10.06 -6.15 -25.74
C LYS A 55 -8.56 -6.39 -25.93
N LYS A 56 -8.22 -7.12 -27.00
CA LYS A 56 -6.83 -7.30 -27.45
C LYS A 56 -6.15 -5.95 -27.62
N LEU A 57 -4.93 -5.79 -27.10
CA LEU A 57 -4.16 -4.56 -27.29
C LEU A 57 -3.65 -4.44 -28.73
N ASP A 58 -3.65 -3.21 -29.25
CA ASP A 58 -2.83 -2.84 -30.41
C ASP A 58 -1.36 -2.81 -29.96
N PRO A 59 -0.47 -3.67 -30.50
CA PRO A 59 0.94 -3.71 -30.10
C PRO A 59 1.70 -2.41 -30.34
N THR A 60 1.16 -1.50 -31.15
CA THR A 60 1.72 -0.16 -31.43
C THR A 60 0.98 0.96 -30.69
N GLY A 61 -0.09 0.61 -29.97
CA GLY A 61 -0.94 1.54 -29.23
C GLY A 61 -0.33 2.00 -27.91
N LYS A 62 -0.97 3.00 -27.30
CA LYS A 62 -0.54 3.63 -26.04
C LYS A 62 -0.40 2.63 -24.90
N ALA A 63 -1.44 1.87 -24.59
CA ALA A 63 -1.42 0.88 -23.50
C ALA A 63 -0.35 -0.21 -23.67
N ALA A 64 -0.02 -0.59 -24.91
CA ALA A 64 1.08 -1.53 -25.17
C ALA A 64 2.45 -0.90 -24.88
N LYS A 65 2.63 0.36 -25.28
CA LYS A 65 3.84 1.12 -24.96
C LYS A 65 3.96 1.38 -23.44
N ASP A 66 2.86 1.68 -22.78
CA ASP A 66 2.80 1.88 -21.33
C ASP A 66 3.23 0.62 -20.57
N LEU A 67 2.85 -0.59 -21.03
CA LEU A 67 3.33 -1.85 -20.45
C LEU A 67 4.84 -2.00 -20.60
N GLN A 68 5.40 -1.62 -21.74
CA GLN A 68 6.85 -1.67 -21.98
C GLN A 68 7.60 -0.65 -21.11
N ASP A 69 7.06 0.57 -21.00
CA ASP A 69 7.65 1.65 -20.20
C ASP A 69 7.57 1.33 -18.70
N ALA A 70 6.43 0.81 -18.21
CA ALA A 70 6.29 0.31 -16.84
C ALA A 70 7.27 -0.82 -16.56
N TYR A 71 7.30 -1.85 -17.41
CA TYR A 71 8.25 -2.96 -17.25
C TYR A 71 9.72 -2.47 -17.22
N LYS A 72 10.09 -1.51 -18.07
CA LYS A 72 11.44 -0.92 -18.03
C LYS A 72 11.70 -0.18 -16.72
N GLY A 73 10.72 0.58 -16.23
CA GLY A 73 10.78 1.26 -14.94
C GLY A 73 11.02 0.26 -13.81
N GLU A 74 10.17 -0.76 -13.73
CA GLU A 74 10.25 -1.79 -12.69
C GLU A 74 11.55 -2.60 -12.74
N ARG A 75 11.99 -3.01 -13.92
CA ARG A 75 13.29 -3.69 -14.08
C ARG A 75 14.46 -2.80 -13.65
N THR A 76 14.35 -1.49 -13.85
CA THR A 76 15.34 -0.53 -13.37
C THR A 76 15.26 -0.36 -11.86
N ALA A 77 14.04 -0.30 -11.28
CA ALA A 77 13.80 -0.18 -9.85
C ALA A 77 14.33 -1.39 -9.07
N ILE A 78 14.10 -2.62 -9.56
CA ILE A 78 14.66 -3.86 -9.00
C ILE A 78 16.18 -3.76 -8.85
N ALA A 79 16.89 -3.49 -9.95
CA ALA A 79 18.35 -3.42 -9.95
C ALA A 79 18.87 -2.28 -9.07
N LYS A 80 18.19 -1.13 -9.09
CA LYS A 80 18.50 0.04 -8.28
C LYS A 80 18.35 -0.24 -6.79
N TYR A 81 17.24 -0.84 -6.37
CA TYR A 81 16.95 -1.12 -4.96
C TYR A 81 17.79 -2.28 -4.42
N GLU A 82 18.16 -3.26 -5.23
CA GLU A 82 19.20 -4.24 -4.85
C GLU A 82 20.55 -3.56 -4.56
N ALA A 83 20.98 -2.63 -5.43
CA ALA A 83 22.22 -1.90 -5.21
C ALA A 83 22.13 -0.97 -3.98
N PHE A 84 20.99 -0.30 -3.78
CA PHE A 84 20.76 0.57 -2.63
C PHE A 84 20.72 -0.23 -1.32
N SER A 85 20.15 -1.43 -1.34
CA SER A 85 20.15 -2.35 -0.20
C SER A 85 21.58 -2.69 0.24
N LYS A 86 22.42 -3.15 -0.70
CA LYS A 86 23.83 -3.46 -0.43
C LYS A 86 24.57 -2.26 0.14
N LYS A 87 24.38 -1.09 -0.47
CA LYS A 87 25.02 0.16 -0.03
C LYS A 87 24.60 0.57 1.38
N ALA A 88 23.31 0.42 1.72
CA ALA A 88 22.82 0.70 3.06
C ALA A 88 23.41 -0.26 4.10
N GLU A 89 23.56 -1.54 3.77
CA GLU A 89 24.20 -2.51 4.66
C GLU A 89 25.69 -2.19 4.88
N GLU A 90 26.42 -1.85 3.81
CA GLU A 90 27.83 -1.43 3.90
C GLU A 90 28.03 -0.20 4.79
N GLU A 91 27.03 0.69 4.85
CA GLU A 91 27.04 1.89 5.69
C GLU A 91 26.50 1.64 7.12
N GLY A 92 26.12 0.40 7.44
CA GLY A 92 25.63 -0.01 8.76
C GLY A 92 24.14 0.25 9.00
N TYR A 93 23.38 0.56 7.96
CA TYR A 93 21.93 0.84 8.03
C TYR A 93 21.09 -0.39 7.69
N HIS A 94 21.22 -1.44 8.51
CA HIS A 94 20.61 -2.75 8.26
C HIS A 94 19.11 -2.72 7.96
N ASP A 95 18.32 -1.97 8.74
CA ASP A 95 16.87 -1.91 8.52
C ASP A 95 16.49 -1.20 7.22
N ILE A 96 17.29 -0.22 6.80
CA ILE A 96 17.10 0.49 5.54
C ILE A 96 17.49 -0.45 4.38
N ALA A 97 18.55 -1.22 4.54
CA ALA A 97 18.94 -2.24 3.58
C ALA A 97 17.82 -3.29 3.40
N LEU A 98 17.22 -3.75 4.50
CA LEU A 98 16.12 -4.73 4.47
C LEU A 98 14.89 -4.16 3.77
N LEU A 99 14.58 -2.88 4.00
CA LEU A 99 13.51 -2.18 3.29
C LEU A 99 13.78 -2.11 1.77
N PHE A 100 14.98 -1.71 1.34
CA PHE A 100 15.33 -1.68 -0.08
C PHE A 100 15.23 -3.07 -0.73
N LYS A 101 15.72 -4.11 -0.06
CA LYS A 101 15.58 -5.51 -0.53
C LYS A 101 14.11 -5.89 -0.67
N THR A 102 13.29 -5.55 0.32
CA THR A 102 11.85 -5.82 0.33
C THR A 102 11.15 -5.19 -0.85
N VAL A 103 11.39 -3.90 -1.10
CA VAL A 103 10.77 -3.18 -2.20
C VAL A 103 11.25 -3.72 -3.54
N SER A 104 12.54 -4.06 -3.70
CA SER A 104 13.03 -4.74 -4.91
C SER A 104 12.27 -6.05 -5.21
N MET A 105 11.96 -6.83 -4.18
CA MET A 105 11.17 -8.06 -4.34
C MET A 105 9.72 -7.76 -4.73
N ALA A 106 9.14 -6.65 -4.27
CA ALA A 106 7.83 -6.20 -4.72
C ALA A 106 7.84 -5.74 -6.19
N GLU A 107 8.84 -4.96 -6.61
CA GLU A 107 8.99 -4.53 -8.00
C GLU A 107 9.20 -5.71 -8.96
N THR A 108 9.81 -6.79 -8.47
CA THR A 108 9.90 -8.06 -9.22
C THR A 108 8.52 -8.63 -9.55
N VAL A 109 7.55 -8.50 -8.64
CA VAL A 109 6.16 -8.90 -8.88
C VAL A 109 5.50 -7.97 -9.90
N HIS A 110 5.70 -6.66 -9.81
CA HIS A 110 5.16 -5.69 -10.78
C HIS A 110 5.70 -5.93 -12.19
N ALA A 111 7.02 -6.06 -12.34
CA ALA A 111 7.66 -6.40 -13.61
C ALA A 111 7.13 -7.71 -14.19
N GLY A 112 7.00 -8.76 -13.37
CA GLY A 112 6.47 -10.05 -13.79
C GLY A 112 5.02 -9.97 -14.28
N ASN A 113 4.19 -9.18 -13.61
CA ASN A 113 2.82 -8.94 -14.03
C ASN A 113 2.77 -8.24 -15.40
N HIS A 114 3.50 -7.13 -15.58
CA HIS A 114 3.56 -6.41 -16.86
C HIS A 114 4.09 -7.30 -18.00
N GLN A 115 5.13 -8.07 -17.74
CA GLN A 115 5.69 -9.02 -18.69
C GLN A 115 4.66 -10.06 -19.12
N THR A 116 3.96 -10.67 -18.16
CA THR A 116 2.94 -11.69 -18.44
C THR A 116 1.84 -11.14 -19.35
N ILE A 117 1.37 -9.92 -19.10
CA ILE A 117 0.35 -9.30 -19.96
C ILE A 117 0.90 -9.05 -21.37
N MET A 118 2.14 -8.55 -21.50
CA MET A 118 2.75 -8.36 -22.82
C MET A 118 2.85 -9.67 -23.60
N GLU A 119 3.28 -10.76 -22.97
CA GLU A 119 3.39 -12.09 -23.59
C GLU A 119 2.02 -12.61 -24.05
N MET A 120 0.99 -12.50 -23.22
CA MET A 120 -0.39 -12.87 -23.58
C MET A 120 -0.95 -12.03 -24.74
N GLU A 121 -0.60 -10.75 -24.77
CA GLU A 121 -1.03 -9.82 -25.82
C GLU A 121 -0.17 -9.91 -27.10
N GLY A 122 0.93 -10.66 -27.09
CA GLY A 122 1.86 -10.74 -28.22
C GLY A 122 2.68 -9.46 -28.41
N ILE A 123 2.81 -8.66 -27.36
CA ILE A 123 3.63 -7.45 -27.30
C ILE A 123 5.06 -7.86 -26.97
N LYS A 124 6.03 -7.27 -27.68
CA LYS A 124 7.44 -7.54 -27.44
C LYS A 124 7.87 -7.02 -26.06
N VAL A 125 8.40 -7.90 -25.22
CA VAL A 125 9.05 -7.52 -23.97
C VAL A 125 10.40 -6.86 -24.29
N PRO A 126 10.68 -5.63 -23.82
CA PRO A 126 11.92 -4.94 -24.14
C PRO A 126 13.09 -5.54 -23.36
N ASN A 127 14.28 -5.54 -23.98
CA ASN A 127 15.52 -5.78 -23.23
C ASN A 127 15.84 -4.51 -22.42
N VAL A 128 16.09 -4.67 -21.12
CA VAL A 128 16.34 -3.55 -20.21
C VAL A 128 17.79 -3.61 -19.74
N ILE A 129 18.52 -2.53 -19.95
CA ILE A 129 19.83 -2.27 -19.33
C ILE A 129 19.57 -1.16 -18.30
N PRO A 130 19.46 -1.48 -17.01
CA PRO A 130 19.18 -0.50 -15.97
C PRO A 130 20.28 0.55 -15.85
N GLU A 131 19.89 1.81 -15.73
CA GLU A 131 20.78 2.92 -15.39
C GLU A 131 20.22 3.66 -14.18
N TYR A 132 21.04 3.85 -13.16
CA TYR A 132 20.66 4.54 -11.93
C TYR A 132 21.90 5.12 -11.23
N PRO A 133 21.77 6.26 -10.54
CA PRO A 133 22.85 6.76 -9.71
C PRO A 133 22.93 5.94 -8.42
N LEU A 134 24.14 5.50 -8.06
CA LEU A 134 24.42 4.91 -6.75
C LEU A 134 25.22 5.90 -5.91
N LYS A 135 24.66 6.33 -4.77
CA LYS A 135 25.25 7.30 -3.84
C LYS A 135 25.24 6.74 -2.42
N ASP A 136 25.37 7.59 -1.40
CA ASP A 136 25.13 7.22 -0.01
C ASP A 136 23.65 6.91 0.26
N THR A 137 23.36 6.24 1.38
CA THR A 137 22.00 5.79 1.73
C THR A 137 20.98 6.93 1.80
N ARG A 138 21.40 8.12 2.27
CA ARG A 138 20.50 9.27 2.38
C ARG A 138 20.05 9.75 1.01
N GLU A 139 20.99 9.92 0.07
CA GLU A 139 20.68 10.33 -1.30
C GLU A 139 19.95 9.24 -2.08
N ASN A 140 20.24 7.97 -1.81
CA ASN A 140 19.51 6.82 -2.39
C ASN A 140 18.05 6.80 -1.93
N LEU A 141 17.76 7.07 -0.64
CA LEU A 141 16.39 7.21 -0.13
C LEU A 141 15.64 8.36 -0.80
N LYS A 142 16.27 9.53 -0.95
CA LYS A 142 15.67 10.66 -1.67
C LYS A 142 15.37 10.30 -3.13
N ASN A 143 16.28 9.58 -3.79
CA ASN A 143 16.08 9.10 -5.15
C ASN A 143 14.89 8.14 -5.23
N ALA A 144 14.80 7.16 -4.33
CA ALA A 144 13.69 6.22 -4.25
C ALA A 144 12.36 6.94 -4.02
N ILE A 145 12.27 7.85 -3.05
CA ILE A 145 11.07 8.67 -2.80
C ILE A 145 10.66 9.43 -4.07
N GLY A 146 11.62 9.97 -4.82
CA GLY A 146 11.38 10.66 -6.08
C GLY A 146 10.76 9.74 -7.14
N GLY A 147 11.33 8.55 -7.33
CA GLY A 147 10.84 7.51 -8.24
C GLY A 147 9.42 7.07 -7.89
N GLU A 148 9.23 6.54 -6.68
CA GLU A 148 7.92 6.07 -6.18
C GLU A 148 6.85 7.18 -6.24
N SER A 149 7.25 8.44 -5.99
CA SER A 149 6.33 9.58 -6.10
C SER A 149 5.93 9.87 -7.53
N TYR A 150 6.85 9.79 -8.49
CA TYR A 150 6.55 9.99 -9.91
C TYR A 150 5.60 8.89 -10.41
N GLU A 151 5.88 7.65 -10.04
CA GLU A 151 5.09 6.49 -10.44
C GLU A 151 3.66 6.57 -9.89
N ALA A 152 3.54 6.80 -8.58
CA ALA A 152 2.25 6.89 -7.90
C ALA A 152 1.46 8.18 -8.19
N LYS A 153 2.08 9.27 -8.65
CA LYS A 153 1.35 10.54 -8.92
C LYS A 153 1.07 10.79 -10.39
N SER A 154 1.91 10.27 -11.28
CA SER A 154 1.89 10.68 -12.68
C SER A 154 1.88 9.49 -13.64
N MET A 155 2.83 8.57 -13.52
CA MET A 155 2.99 7.48 -14.48
C MET A 155 1.79 6.53 -14.47
N TYR A 156 1.56 5.84 -13.34
CA TYR A 156 0.50 4.82 -13.27
C TYR A 156 -0.91 5.35 -13.46
N PRO A 157 -1.31 6.53 -12.93
CA PRO A 157 -2.61 7.12 -13.26
C PRO A 157 -2.84 7.30 -14.76
N GLY A 158 -1.80 7.70 -15.51
CA GLY A 158 -1.85 7.80 -16.97
C GLY A 158 -2.02 6.44 -17.64
N PHE A 159 -1.20 5.45 -17.25
CA PHE A 159 -1.23 4.11 -17.82
C PHE A 159 -2.57 3.38 -17.55
N ILE A 160 -3.14 3.55 -16.36
CA ILE A 160 -4.47 3.02 -16.01
C ILE A 160 -5.55 3.61 -16.93
N LYS A 161 -5.50 4.92 -17.18
CA LYS A 161 -6.43 5.61 -18.07
C LYS A 161 -6.31 5.07 -19.50
N ASP A 162 -5.09 4.99 -20.03
CA ASP A 162 -4.85 4.56 -21.41
C ASP A 162 -5.22 3.07 -21.60
N ALA A 163 -4.98 2.19 -20.61
CA ALA A 163 -5.46 0.80 -20.62
C ALA A 163 -7.00 0.68 -20.57
N ASN A 164 -7.66 1.54 -19.79
CA ASN A 164 -9.11 1.60 -19.72
C ASN A 164 -9.72 2.08 -21.05
N GLU A 165 -9.13 3.09 -21.69
CA GLU A 165 -9.52 3.56 -23.03
C GLU A 165 -9.30 2.48 -24.11
N ALA A 166 -8.27 1.66 -23.96
CA ALA A 166 -8.03 0.50 -24.81
C ALA A 166 -8.99 -0.67 -24.54
N GLY A 167 -9.72 -0.66 -23.42
CA GLY A 167 -10.63 -1.74 -23.01
C GLY A 167 -9.92 -3.03 -22.59
N ASN A 168 -8.66 -2.95 -22.16
CA ASN A 168 -7.90 -4.10 -21.68
C ASN A 168 -7.81 -4.08 -20.14
N TYR A 169 -8.67 -4.86 -19.50
CA TYR A 169 -8.75 -4.90 -18.03
C TYR A 169 -7.53 -5.59 -17.40
N MET A 170 -6.86 -6.48 -18.12
CA MET A 170 -5.65 -7.17 -17.60
C MET A 170 -4.48 -6.19 -17.44
N ALA A 171 -4.23 -5.36 -18.45
CA ALA A 171 -3.25 -4.28 -18.38
C ALA A 171 -3.64 -3.26 -17.29
N GLN A 172 -4.91 -2.85 -17.26
CA GLN A 172 -5.43 -1.92 -16.24
C GLN A 172 -5.21 -2.47 -14.82
N MET A 173 -5.51 -3.75 -14.60
CA MET A 173 -5.34 -4.41 -13.30
C MET A 173 -3.86 -4.45 -12.91
N SER A 174 -2.99 -4.82 -13.82
CA SER A 174 -1.54 -4.85 -13.60
C SER A 174 -1.00 -3.47 -13.17
N PHE A 175 -1.42 -2.39 -13.84
CA PHE A 175 -1.04 -1.03 -13.45
C PHE A 175 -1.67 -0.59 -12.12
N THR A 176 -2.91 -1.01 -11.86
CA THR A 176 -3.61 -0.66 -10.62
C THR A 176 -2.99 -1.33 -9.40
N TYR A 177 -2.44 -2.54 -9.56
CA TYR A 177 -1.68 -3.22 -8.52
C TYR A 177 -0.44 -2.41 -8.13
N ALA A 178 0.45 -2.13 -9.07
CA ALA A 178 1.65 -1.33 -8.86
C ALA A 178 1.31 0.06 -8.28
N TYR A 179 0.37 0.78 -8.90
CA TYR A 179 -0.12 2.08 -8.42
C TYR A 179 -0.48 2.13 -6.92
N ASN A 180 -1.16 1.10 -6.41
CA ASN A 180 -1.56 1.07 -5.01
C ASN A 180 -0.39 0.78 -4.08
N VAL A 181 0.61 0.04 -4.56
CA VAL A 181 1.77 -0.40 -3.79
C VAL A 181 2.86 0.69 -3.75
N GLU A 182 3.13 1.39 -4.85
CA GLU A 182 4.14 2.48 -4.92
C GLU A 182 3.88 3.62 -3.93
N LYS A 183 2.60 3.88 -3.62
CA LYS A 183 2.26 4.84 -2.55
C LYS A 183 2.80 4.40 -1.19
N LYS A 184 2.70 3.11 -0.88
CA LYS A 184 3.20 2.54 0.37
C LYS A 184 4.72 2.50 0.37
N HIS A 185 5.36 2.13 -0.74
CA HIS A 185 6.82 2.15 -0.87
C HIS A 185 7.38 3.56 -0.66
N ARG A 186 6.82 4.57 -1.31
CA ARG A 186 7.15 5.98 -1.08
C ARG A 186 7.08 6.34 0.40
N ASP A 187 6.02 5.95 1.08
CA ASP A 187 5.79 6.32 2.47
C ASP A 187 6.73 5.58 3.43
N PHE A 188 7.10 4.33 3.13
CA PHE A 188 8.17 3.62 3.83
C PHE A 188 9.53 4.31 3.66
N TYR A 189 9.91 4.71 2.44
CA TYR A 189 11.17 5.41 2.23
C TYR A 189 11.21 6.78 2.89
N LYS A 190 10.09 7.51 2.93
CA LYS A 190 9.99 8.76 3.70
C LYS A 190 10.20 8.54 5.19
N ALA A 191 9.62 7.50 5.76
CA ALA A 191 9.84 7.14 7.16
C ALA A 191 11.31 6.79 7.42
N ALA A 192 11.92 5.97 6.55
CA ALA A 192 13.34 5.63 6.65
C ALA A 192 14.27 6.85 6.56
N LEU A 193 13.98 7.79 5.65
CA LEU A 193 14.74 9.03 5.55
C LEU A 193 14.60 9.89 6.81
N ALA A 194 13.39 10.01 7.35
CA ALA A 194 13.16 10.77 8.59
C ALA A 194 13.90 10.16 9.79
N ASP A 195 13.88 8.83 9.93
CA ASP A 195 14.64 8.12 10.96
C ASP A 195 16.14 8.36 10.82
N LEU A 196 16.66 8.30 9.59
CA LEU A 196 18.07 8.53 9.29
C LEU A 196 18.51 9.96 9.59
N GLU A 197 17.68 10.95 9.25
CA GLU A 197 17.98 12.37 9.50
C GLU A 197 17.92 12.75 10.98
N THR A 198 17.08 12.06 11.76
CA THR A 198 16.94 12.26 13.21
C THR A 198 17.84 11.35 14.05
N ASN A 199 18.59 10.45 13.40
CA ASN A 199 19.38 9.41 14.05
C ASN A 199 18.56 8.50 14.99
N HIS A 200 17.29 8.27 14.66
CA HIS A 200 16.35 7.40 15.37
C HIS A 200 15.99 6.16 14.53
N LEU A 201 16.99 5.31 14.25
CA LEU A 201 16.88 4.14 13.37
C LEU A 201 16.14 2.93 14.00
N ASN A 202 15.16 3.16 14.88
CA ASN A 202 14.45 2.10 15.61
C ASN A 202 12.97 2.00 15.21
N SER A 203 12.46 2.88 14.34
CA SER A 203 11.05 2.89 13.94
C SER A 203 10.76 2.01 12.72
N LEU A 204 11.79 1.61 11.97
CA LEU A 204 11.67 0.68 10.85
C LEU A 204 11.34 -0.74 11.30
N ALA A 205 10.75 -1.52 10.39
CA ALA A 205 10.41 -2.91 10.66
C ALA A 205 11.63 -3.82 10.43
N LYS A 206 11.73 -4.85 11.27
CA LYS A 206 12.76 -5.90 11.15
C LYS A 206 12.31 -7.09 10.30
N VAL A 207 11.07 -7.06 9.84
CA VAL A 207 10.46 -8.10 9.01
C VAL A 207 9.40 -7.47 8.12
N TYR A 208 9.38 -7.92 6.88
CA TYR A 208 8.39 -7.55 5.89
C TYR A 208 7.76 -8.80 5.26
N TYR A 209 6.60 -8.62 4.64
CA TYR A 209 5.91 -9.64 3.88
C TYR A 209 5.45 -9.04 2.55
N VAL A 210 5.75 -9.73 1.46
CA VAL A 210 5.37 -9.31 0.10
C VAL A 210 4.31 -10.24 -0.45
N CYS A 211 3.18 -9.68 -0.90
CA CYS A 211 2.16 -10.44 -1.60
C CYS A 211 2.67 -10.88 -2.98
N PRO A 212 2.67 -12.19 -3.31
CA PRO A 212 3.27 -12.67 -4.56
C PRO A 212 2.45 -12.33 -5.81
N VAL A 213 1.21 -11.84 -5.64
CA VAL A 213 0.30 -11.53 -6.75
C VAL A 213 0.44 -10.08 -7.19
N CYS A 214 0.58 -9.15 -6.25
CA CYS A 214 0.51 -7.72 -6.54
C CYS A 214 1.64 -6.90 -5.93
N GLY A 215 2.66 -7.51 -5.31
CA GLY A 215 3.77 -6.79 -4.71
C GLY A 215 3.45 -6.10 -3.39
N ASN A 216 2.21 -6.18 -2.87
CA ASN A 216 1.83 -5.42 -1.68
C ASN A 216 2.71 -5.76 -0.47
N THR A 217 3.37 -4.73 0.05
CA THR A 217 4.36 -4.86 1.13
C THR A 217 3.76 -4.55 2.49
N TYR A 218 3.96 -5.46 3.45
CA TYR A 218 3.49 -5.35 4.82
C TYR A 218 4.66 -5.30 5.80
N ALA A 219 4.69 -4.30 6.66
CA ALA A 219 5.71 -4.14 7.69
C ALA A 219 5.28 -4.82 9.00
N ARG A 220 6.21 -5.50 9.68
CA ARG A 220 6.06 -6.17 11.00
C ARG A 220 5.16 -7.40 11.01
N ASN A 221 3.95 -7.30 10.48
CA ASN A 221 2.96 -8.38 10.43
C ASN A 221 2.19 -8.34 9.10
N ALA A 222 1.72 -9.50 8.63
CA ALA A 222 0.81 -9.59 7.50
C ALA A 222 -0.65 -9.83 7.96
N PRO A 223 -1.66 -9.24 7.30
CA PRO A 223 -3.07 -9.60 7.52
C PRO A 223 -3.32 -11.04 7.02
N LYS A 224 -4.46 -11.66 7.38
CA LYS A 224 -4.83 -13.01 6.87
C LYS A 224 -4.94 -13.09 5.35
N ARG A 225 -5.27 -11.96 4.71
CA ARG A 225 -5.44 -11.83 3.26
C ARG A 225 -4.94 -10.49 2.76
N CYS A 226 -4.41 -10.47 1.55
CA CYS A 226 -3.98 -9.23 0.89
C CYS A 226 -5.17 -8.28 0.72
N GLU A 227 -4.97 -7.01 1.05
CA GLU A 227 -5.99 -5.95 0.95
C GLU A 227 -6.33 -5.60 -0.51
N ILE A 228 -5.44 -5.94 -1.45
CA ILE A 228 -5.60 -5.65 -2.88
C ILE A 228 -6.20 -6.85 -3.62
N THR A 229 -5.66 -8.06 -3.37
CA THR A 229 -5.97 -9.26 -4.18
C THR A 229 -6.73 -10.35 -3.44
N LEU A 230 -6.89 -10.21 -2.11
CA LEU A 230 -7.43 -11.24 -1.21
C LEU A 230 -6.62 -12.54 -1.16
N ALA A 231 -5.41 -12.58 -1.74
CA ALA A 231 -4.49 -13.71 -1.63
C ALA A 231 -4.21 -14.06 -0.15
N ASN A 232 -4.18 -15.35 0.17
CA ASN A 232 -3.96 -15.81 1.55
C ASN A 232 -2.51 -15.54 1.99
N SER A 233 -2.33 -15.15 3.25
CA SER A 233 -1.04 -14.70 3.76
C SER A 233 0.03 -15.78 3.93
N ASP A 234 -0.38 -17.05 3.94
CA ASP A 234 0.52 -18.20 3.92
C ASP A 234 1.34 -18.29 2.61
N THR A 235 0.89 -17.62 1.56
CA THR A 235 1.62 -17.47 0.28
C THR A 235 2.58 -16.30 0.25
N PHE A 236 2.60 -15.45 1.28
CA PHE A 236 3.42 -14.24 1.24
C PHE A 236 4.89 -14.58 1.44
N THR A 237 5.75 -13.90 0.71
CA THR A 237 7.19 -14.03 0.91
C THR A 237 7.60 -13.22 2.12
N LYS A 238 8.08 -13.88 3.17
CA LYS A 238 8.65 -13.25 4.35
C LYS A 238 10.09 -12.80 4.06
N ILE A 239 10.42 -11.60 4.50
CA ILE A 239 11.75 -10.98 4.33
C ILE A 239 12.18 -10.44 5.68
N ASP A 240 13.11 -11.14 6.34
CA ASP A 240 13.66 -10.83 7.66
C ASP A 240 15.19 -10.89 7.72
N GLU A 241 15.83 -11.08 6.57
CA GLU A 241 17.29 -11.12 6.40
C GLU A 241 17.70 -10.58 5.02
N LEU A 242 18.98 -10.17 4.88
CA LEU A 242 19.58 -9.62 3.66
C LEU A 242 20.16 -10.68 2.73
#